data_AF-A0A7W3LY68-F1
#
_entry.id   AF-A0A7W3LY68-F1
#
_cell.length_a   1.000
_cell.length_b   1.000
_cell.length_c   1.000
_cell.angle_alpha   90.00
_cell.angle_beta   90.00
_cell.angle_gamma   90.00
#
_symmetry.space_group_name_H-M   'P 1'
#
loop_
_entity.id
_entity.type
_entity.pdbx_description
1 polymer ?
#
loop_
_entity_poly.entity_id
_entity_poly.type
_entity_poly.pdbx_seq_one_letter_code
_entity_poly.pdbx_strand_id
1 'polypeptide(L)'
;MTRALGPRPSIWNSSAAPGWMVLIGCWVSVGGLWVVWAAAKCAAALTGGRVMAFGTDFLLAVTRRHTDRAWPGTPTPLVLTFLLALVVGLTALVWIIWLRIATRRPTPGDPIAALADNPRLGELSPAATASKAISLRRSLTGSTPERLDHDQIGLVLGDVLRPGDRTGPTLFTSWEDTVVAFMAPRSGKTTTQSIPHVLSAPGPVIATSNKADLWSAIATVRAERTGGKVWLFDPQHITFQFQDWWCDLLSHLTTVEEAHRLAGHFVLTVADDQKKDLWGPAAQDLLCALFLAAATSGRTLHHVAHWLDEPAVPTPIELLQKAGFSLLASSLRGTQNGAVETRDGIYQTARTAAKCLRDQEILAWVTPHDDLPVFDPDEFAASCDTLYLLSKSLSAAAPLVAALTDLTMRAAERQAEQSGGRLDPPMVVALDEAANICRIADLPQLYSHLGSRGIIPVTILQSYEQGVTVWGEPGMAALWGAATRKLIGAGIDSPRLTKDLATLVGQHDVPVRSITYSDGRASEQISLRRQEILEAADIRALPAGTALLLATGTKPALIRLRPWYRGPHAASINKAIQAADSAIAEGARRHHRRKTDLTKRTD
;
A
#
# COMPACT_ATOMS: atom_id res chain seq x y z
N MET A 1 -27.12 -32.45 -14.72
CA MET A 1 -28.04 -31.91 -13.70
C MET A 1 -27.36 -30.72 -13.01
N THR A 2 -27.61 -29.52 -13.50
CA THR A 2 -27.11 -28.26 -12.95
C THR A 2 -27.97 -27.88 -11.74
N ARG A 3 -27.46 -28.11 -10.53
CA ARG A 3 -28.11 -27.66 -9.30
C ARG A 3 -27.68 -26.21 -9.06
N ALA A 4 -28.57 -25.26 -9.28
CA ALA A 4 -28.31 -23.87 -8.89
C ALA A 4 -27.98 -23.83 -7.39
N LEU A 5 -26.91 -23.12 -7.03
CA LEU A 5 -26.58 -22.74 -5.65
C LEU A 5 -27.59 -21.67 -5.16
N GLY A 6 -28.88 -22.01 -5.20
CA GLY A 6 -29.89 -21.27 -4.45
C GLY A 6 -29.67 -21.48 -2.95
N PRO A 7 -30.22 -20.60 -2.08
CA PRO A 7 -30.08 -20.72 -0.64
C PRO A 7 -30.45 -22.14 -0.21
N ARG A 8 -29.57 -22.78 0.59
CA ARG A 8 -29.83 -24.12 1.13
C ARG A 8 -31.25 -24.13 1.70
N PRO A 9 -32.12 -25.08 1.30
CA PRO A 9 -33.48 -25.13 1.81
C PRO A 9 -33.39 -25.11 3.33
N SER A 10 -34.14 -24.18 3.94
CA SER A 10 -34.26 -24.08 5.38
C SER A 10 -34.51 -25.47 5.95
N ILE A 11 -33.80 -25.84 7.02
CA ILE A 11 -33.99 -27.13 7.71
C ILE A 11 -35.47 -27.29 8.10
N TRP A 12 -36.17 -26.17 8.31
CA TRP A 12 -37.60 -26.07 8.61
C TRP A 12 -38.54 -26.43 7.45
N ASN A 13 -38.06 -26.40 6.20
CA ASN A 13 -38.82 -26.78 5.00
C ASN A 13 -38.44 -28.17 4.47
N SER A 14 -37.62 -28.92 5.22
CA SER A 14 -37.29 -30.31 4.90
C SER A 14 -38.28 -31.28 5.54
N SER A 15 -38.42 -32.48 4.98
CA SER A 15 -39.20 -33.58 5.59
C SER A 15 -38.71 -33.98 6.99
N ALA A 16 -37.53 -33.52 7.41
CA ALA A 16 -36.98 -33.74 8.75
C ALA A 16 -37.39 -32.68 9.78
N ALA A 17 -38.04 -31.57 9.39
CA ALA A 17 -38.42 -30.48 10.29
C ALA A 17 -39.31 -30.92 11.47
N PRO A 18 -40.33 -31.78 11.29
CA PRO A 18 -41.16 -32.25 12.41
C PRO A 18 -40.36 -33.05 13.43
N GLY A 19 -39.40 -33.88 12.97
CA GLY A 19 -38.53 -34.67 13.84
C GLY A 19 -37.63 -33.79 14.71
N TRP A 20 -37.06 -32.73 14.14
CA TRP A 20 -36.27 -31.75 14.90
C TRP A 20 -37.11 -30.96 15.91
N MET A 21 -38.34 -30.57 15.58
CA MET A 21 -39.23 -29.88 16.52
C MET A 21 -39.57 -30.76 17.74
N VAL A 22 -39.85 -32.04 17.52
CA VAL A 22 -40.12 -32.98 18.62
C VAL A 22 -38.89 -33.14 19.52
N LEU A 23 -37.70 -33.33 18.94
CA LEU A 23 -36.46 -33.42 19.70
C LEU A 23 -36.18 -32.16 20.52
N ILE A 24 -36.34 -30.98 19.92
CA ILE A 24 -36.19 -29.70 20.62
C ILE A 24 -37.20 -29.59 21.76
N GLY A 25 -38.47 -29.92 21.53
CA GLY A 25 -39.50 -29.90 22.57
C GLY A 25 -39.20 -30.82 23.75
N CYS A 26 -38.73 -32.05 23.49
CA CYS A 26 -38.32 -32.99 24.53
C CYS A 26 -37.13 -32.46 25.34
N TRP A 27 -36.08 -31.98 24.68
CA TRP A 27 -34.89 -31.45 25.37
C TRP A 27 -35.16 -30.14 26.12
N VAL A 28 -36.02 -29.26 25.61
CA VAL A 28 -36.46 -28.05 26.32
C VAL A 28 -37.22 -28.42 27.60
N SER A 29 -38.06 -29.45 27.55
CA SER A 29 -38.81 -29.93 28.73
C SER A 29 -37.89 -30.51 29.79
N VAL A 30 -36.93 -31.35 29.39
CA VAL A 30 -35.91 -31.93 30.29
C VAL A 30 -35.01 -30.84 30.87
N GLY A 31 -34.56 -29.89 30.04
CA GLY A 31 -33.75 -28.75 30.47
C GLY A 31 -34.49 -27.82 31.43
N GLY A 32 -35.78 -27.54 31.17
CA GLY A 32 -36.64 -26.77 32.08
C GLY A 32 -36.78 -27.43 33.45
N LEU A 33 -37.02 -28.75 33.48
CA LEU A 33 -37.07 -29.50 34.73
C LEU A 33 -35.72 -29.48 35.47
N TRP A 34 -34.61 -29.56 34.74
CA TRP A 34 -33.27 -29.49 35.32
C TRP A 34 -32.99 -28.11 35.94
N VAL A 35 -33.42 -27.03 35.30
CA VAL A 35 -33.31 -25.66 35.84
C VAL A 35 -34.09 -25.52 37.16
N VAL A 36 -35.28 -26.11 37.25
CA VAL A 36 -36.07 -26.16 38.50
C VAL A 36 -35.33 -26.96 39.58
N TRP A 37 -34.75 -28.10 39.22
CA TRP A 37 -33.95 -28.91 40.15
C TRP A 37 -32.70 -28.17 40.64
N ALA A 38 -31.98 -27.49 39.74
CA ALA A 38 -30.79 -26.71 40.07
C ALA A 38 -31.13 -25.54 41.00
N ALA A 39 -32.23 -24.82 40.74
CA ALA A 39 -32.72 -23.76 41.61
C ALA A 39 -33.06 -24.29 43.01
N ALA A 40 -33.74 -25.44 43.10
CA ALA A 40 -34.04 -26.09 44.37
C ALA A 40 -32.76 -26.50 45.12
N LYS A 41 -31.75 -27.02 44.42
CA LYS A 41 -30.47 -27.43 45.01
C LYS A 41 -29.68 -26.25 45.56
N CYS A 42 -29.65 -25.13 44.85
CA CYS A 42 -29.03 -23.89 45.33
C CYS A 42 -29.75 -23.34 46.58
N ALA A 43 -31.08 -23.32 46.58
CA ALA A 43 -31.87 -22.88 47.73
C ALA A 43 -31.70 -23.81 48.94
N ALA A 44 -31.62 -25.13 48.72
CA ALA A 44 -31.40 -26.13 49.77
C ALA A 44 -30.00 -26.02 50.38
N ALA A 45 -28.96 -25.74 49.58
CA ALA A 45 -27.61 -25.52 50.07
C ALA A 45 -27.50 -24.32 51.04
N LEU A 46 -28.30 -23.27 50.83
CA LEU A 46 -28.35 -22.09 51.69
C LEU A 46 -29.14 -22.31 52.98
N THR A 47 -30.11 -23.24 52.97
CA THR A 47 -31.05 -23.46 54.09
C THR A 47 -30.78 -24.76 54.85
N GLY A 48 -29.79 -25.55 54.43
CA GLY A 48 -29.48 -26.87 55.00
C GLY A 48 -30.49 -27.96 54.63
N GLY A 49 -31.40 -27.68 53.68
CA GLY A 49 -32.43 -28.61 53.20
C GLY A 49 -31.86 -29.72 52.31
N ARG A 50 -32.72 -30.67 51.92
CA ARG A 50 -32.37 -31.72 50.95
C ARG A 50 -33.26 -31.60 49.72
N VAL A 51 -32.71 -31.95 48.55
CA VAL A 51 -33.46 -32.02 47.29
C VAL A 51 -33.42 -33.45 46.80
N MET A 52 -34.55 -33.94 46.30
CA MET A 52 -34.63 -35.27 45.70
C MET A 52 -33.71 -35.35 44.46
N ALA A 53 -33.23 -36.55 44.14
CA ALA A 53 -32.42 -36.76 42.94
C ALA A 53 -33.20 -36.38 41.66
N PHE A 54 -32.50 -35.83 40.66
CA PHE A 54 -33.11 -35.54 39.36
C PHE A 54 -33.56 -36.85 38.69
N GLY A 55 -34.84 -36.95 38.34
CA GLY A 55 -35.44 -38.16 37.80
C GLY A 55 -36.96 -38.05 37.64
N THR A 56 -37.61 -39.16 37.30
CA THR A 56 -39.06 -39.24 37.10
C THR A 56 -39.86 -38.91 38.36
N ASP A 57 -39.34 -39.29 39.53
CA ASP A 57 -39.99 -39.00 40.82
C ASP A 57 -39.99 -37.50 41.12
N PHE A 58 -38.92 -36.79 40.74
CA PHE A 58 -38.82 -35.34 40.87
C PHE A 58 -39.80 -34.63 39.94
N LEU A 59 -39.92 -35.10 38.69
CA LEU A 59 -40.93 -34.63 37.76
C LEU A 59 -42.35 -34.81 38.32
N LEU A 60 -42.67 -35.99 38.84
CA LEU A 60 -43.98 -36.29 39.44
C LEU A 60 -44.27 -35.44 40.68
N ALA A 61 -43.28 -35.21 41.54
CA ALA A 61 -43.42 -34.39 42.74
C ALA A 61 -43.67 -32.91 42.40
N VAL A 62 -42.93 -32.36 41.44
CA VAL A 62 -43.08 -30.96 40.99
C VAL A 62 -44.40 -30.76 40.25
N THR A 63 -44.77 -31.68 39.34
CA THR A 63 -46.02 -31.57 38.56
C THR A 63 -47.29 -31.67 39.42
N ARG A 64 -47.26 -32.51 40.47
CA ARG A 64 -48.38 -32.64 41.44
C ARG A 64 -48.34 -31.58 42.56
N ARG A 65 -47.43 -30.60 42.49
CA ARG A 65 -47.23 -29.54 43.50
C ARG A 65 -46.91 -30.06 44.92
N HIS A 66 -46.30 -31.24 45.04
CA HIS A 66 -45.82 -31.78 46.32
C HIS A 66 -44.43 -31.23 46.65
N THR A 67 -44.34 -29.93 46.90
CA THR A 67 -43.07 -29.23 47.16
C THR A 67 -42.34 -29.77 48.38
N ASP A 68 -43.09 -30.24 49.38
CA ASP A 68 -42.55 -30.79 50.63
C ASP A 68 -41.81 -32.12 50.41
N ARG A 69 -42.15 -32.85 49.34
CA ARG A 69 -41.43 -34.07 48.91
C ARG A 69 -40.28 -33.77 47.95
N ALA A 70 -40.42 -32.75 47.12
CA ALA A 70 -39.42 -32.40 46.10
C ALA A 70 -38.15 -31.76 46.73
N TRP A 71 -38.33 -30.90 47.73
CA TRP A 71 -37.24 -30.21 48.45
C TRP A 71 -37.56 -30.02 49.95
N PRO A 72 -37.57 -31.12 50.74
CA PRO A 72 -37.88 -31.06 52.17
C PRO A 72 -36.93 -30.11 52.92
N GLY A 73 -37.52 -29.27 53.78
CA GLY A 73 -36.78 -28.30 54.61
C GLY A 73 -36.32 -27.04 53.86
N THR A 74 -36.69 -26.86 52.59
CA THR A 74 -36.35 -25.66 51.80
C THR A 74 -37.60 -24.82 51.54
N PRO A 75 -37.62 -23.52 51.90
CA PRO A 75 -38.75 -22.65 51.61
C PRO A 75 -39.01 -22.51 50.10
N THR A 76 -40.21 -22.87 49.63
CA THR A 76 -40.60 -22.75 48.22
C THR A 76 -40.45 -21.34 47.64
N PRO A 77 -40.72 -20.23 48.37
CA PRO A 77 -40.45 -18.88 47.85
C PRO A 77 -38.97 -18.65 47.51
N LEU A 78 -38.04 -19.21 48.28
CA LEU A 78 -36.61 -19.11 48.00
C LEU A 78 -36.25 -19.87 46.72
N VAL A 79 -36.79 -21.08 46.53
CA VAL A 79 -36.63 -21.85 45.28
C VAL A 79 -37.13 -21.06 44.07
N LEU A 80 -38.28 -20.38 44.20
CA LEU A 80 -38.84 -19.54 43.12
C LEU A 80 -37.96 -18.32 42.81
N THR A 81 -37.35 -17.68 43.81
CA THR A 81 -36.41 -16.57 43.57
C THR A 81 -35.14 -17.02 42.84
N PHE A 82 -34.56 -18.17 43.22
CA PHE A 82 -33.44 -18.76 42.50
C PHE A 82 -33.83 -19.19 41.08
N LEU A 83 -35.02 -19.76 40.91
CA LEU A 83 -35.54 -20.14 39.60
C LEU A 83 -35.69 -18.92 38.70
N LEU A 84 -36.28 -17.83 39.21
CA LEU A 84 -36.42 -16.58 38.47
C LEU A 84 -35.05 -16.02 38.07
N ALA A 85 -34.09 -15.98 38.99
CA ALA A 85 -32.74 -15.51 38.71
C ALA A 85 -32.04 -16.37 37.65
N LEU A 86 -32.18 -17.71 37.72
CA LEU A 86 -31.55 -18.64 36.77
C LEU A 86 -32.20 -18.56 35.39
N VAL A 87 -33.52 -18.43 35.31
CA VAL A 87 -34.25 -18.22 34.05
C VAL A 87 -33.90 -16.87 33.42
N VAL A 88 -33.84 -15.79 34.20
CA VAL A 88 -33.41 -14.47 33.71
C VAL A 88 -31.94 -14.52 33.24
N GLY A 89 -31.05 -15.17 33.99
CA GLY A 89 -29.65 -15.34 33.61
C GLY A 89 -29.48 -16.17 32.33
N LEU A 90 -30.19 -17.29 32.19
CA LEU A 90 -30.16 -18.12 30.99
C LEU A 90 -30.76 -17.41 29.78
N THR A 91 -31.88 -16.73 29.93
CA THR A 91 -32.50 -15.98 28.83
C THR A 91 -31.60 -14.83 28.38
N ALA A 92 -30.99 -14.09 29.32
CA ALA A 92 -30.00 -13.07 28.99
C ALA A 92 -28.77 -13.66 28.28
N LEU A 93 -28.25 -14.80 28.75
CA LEU A 93 -27.12 -15.48 28.11
C LEU A 93 -27.46 -15.93 26.68
N VAL A 94 -28.61 -16.60 26.49
CA VAL A 94 -29.10 -17.03 25.17
C VAL A 94 -29.32 -15.83 24.26
N TRP A 95 -29.89 -14.74 24.78
CA TRP A 95 -30.09 -13.50 24.04
C TRP A 95 -28.77 -12.87 23.61
N ILE A 96 -27.78 -12.77 24.50
CA ILE A 96 -26.44 -12.26 24.18
C ILE A 96 -25.74 -13.14 23.14
N ILE A 97 -25.82 -14.46 23.28
CA ILE A 97 -25.26 -15.41 22.30
C ILE A 97 -25.98 -15.24 20.96
N TRP A 98 -27.30 -15.14 20.96
CA TRP A 98 -28.10 -14.94 19.76
C TRP A 98 -27.76 -13.63 19.07
N LEU A 99 -27.67 -12.52 19.81
CA LEU A 99 -27.22 -11.23 19.28
C LEU A 99 -25.83 -11.34 18.66
N ARG A 100 -24.87 -12.00 19.34
CA ARG A 100 -23.52 -12.22 18.80
C ARG A 100 -23.50 -13.09 17.55
N ILE A 101 -24.40 -14.06 17.41
CA ILE A 101 -24.49 -14.90 16.21
C ILE A 101 -25.21 -14.15 15.10
N ALA A 102 -26.29 -13.43 15.43
CA ALA A 102 -27.09 -12.66 14.49
C ALA A 102 -26.26 -11.55 13.83
N THR A 103 -25.45 -10.80 14.61
CA THR A 103 -24.54 -9.78 14.07
C THR A 103 -23.41 -10.36 13.22
N ARG A 104 -23.16 -11.68 13.30
CA ARG A 104 -22.12 -12.38 12.53
C ARG A 104 -22.66 -13.07 11.27
N ARG A 105 -23.98 -13.22 11.14
CA ARG A 105 -24.57 -13.83 9.95
C ARG A 105 -24.69 -12.78 8.86
N PRO A 106 -24.11 -13.02 7.67
CA PRO A 106 -24.24 -12.09 6.56
C PRO A 106 -25.70 -11.98 6.15
N THR A 107 -26.13 -10.76 5.80
CA THR A 107 -27.42 -10.56 5.14
C THR A 107 -27.33 -11.07 3.69
N PRO A 108 -28.44 -11.50 3.08
CA PRO A 108 -28.40 -12.10 1.74
C PRO A 108 -27.92 -11.18 0.58
N GLY A 109 -27.59 -9.92 0.86
CA GLY A 109 -26.96 -8.98 -0.07
C GLY A 109 -25.77 -8.23 0.53
N ASP A 110 -25.14 -8.78 1.58
CA ASP A 110 -23.95 -8.18 2.19
C ASP A 110 -22.78 -8.16 1.18
N PRO A 111 -22.29 -6.97 0.80
CA PRO A 111 -21.21 -6.84 -0.19
C PRO A 111 -19.91 -7.45 0.30
N ILE A 112 -19.62 -7.36 1.60
CA ILE A 112 -18.41 -7.91 2.21
C ILE A 112 -18.47 -9.44 2.14
N ALA A 113 -19.64 -10.04 2.37
CA ALA A 113 -19.82 -11.49 2.27
C ALA A 113 -19.58 -11.98 0.84
N ALA A 114 -20.09 -11.26 -0.16
CA ALA A 114 -19.95 -11.59 -1.57
C ALA A 114 -18.49 -11.51 -2.05
N LEU A 115 -17.74 -10.50 -1.60
CA LEU A 115 -16.33 -10.33 -1.96
C LEU A 115 -15.39 -11.27 -1.18
N ALA A 116 -15.76 -11.63 0.06
CA ALA A 116 -14.98 -12.56 0.87
C ALA A 116 -15.06 -14.01 0.37
N ASP A 117 -16.10 -14.37 -0.39
CA ASP A 117 -16.26 -15.68 -1.02
C ASP A 117 -15.41 -15.79 -2.30
N ASN A 118 -14.09 -15.82 -2.12
CA ASN A 118 -13.12 -15.90 -3.20
C ASN A 118 -12.00 -16.90 -2.85
N PRO A 119 -12.09 -18.16 -3.34
CA PRO A 119 -11.10 -19.20 -3.06
C PRO A 119 -9.68 -18.86 -3.55
N ARG A 120 -9.58 -18.07 -4.63
CA ARG A 120 -8.28 -17.69 -5.20
C ARG A 120 -7.52 -16.66 -4.37
N LEU A 121 -8.15 -16.02 -3.37
CA LEU A 121 -7.40 -15.23 -2.38
C LEU A 121 -6.40 -16.07 -1.59
N GLY A 122 -6.56 -17.41 -1.56
CA GLY A 122 -5.58 -18.32 -1.00
C GLY A 122 -4.19 -18.21 -1.65
N GLU A 123 -4.10 -17.78 -2.91
CA GLU A 123 -2.82 -17.56 -3.62
C GLU A 123 -2.02 -16.37 -3.06
N LEU A 124 -2.69 -15.45 -2.36
CA LEU A 124 -2.08 -14.29 -1.70
C LEU A 124 -1.87 -14.53 -0.19
N SER A 125 -2.19 -15.73 0.30
CA SER A 125 -2.02 -16.10 1.71
C SER A 125 -0.54 -16.25 2.08
N PRO A 126 -0.18 -16.16 3.38
CA PRO A 126 1.21 -16.26 3.80
C PRO A 126 1.91 -17.53 3.29
N ALA A 127 1.26 -18.69 3.34
CA ALA A 127 1.84 -19.97 2.93
C ALA A 127 2.08 -20.07 1.41
N ALA A 128 1.12 -19.60 0.61
CA ALA A 128 1.26 -19.57 -0.84
C ALA A 128 2.36 -18.59 -1.27
N THR A 129 2.36 -17.39 -0.69
CA THR A 129 3.36 -16.37 -0.96
C THR A 129 4.76 -16.81 -0.48
N ALA A 130 4.88 -17.48 0.66
CA ALA A 130 6.14 -18.05 1.14
C ALA A 130 6.70 -19.10 0.17
N SER A 131 5.85 -20.00 -0.32
CA SER A 131 6.25 -21.00 -1.32
C SER A 131 6.74 -20.33 -2.60
N LYS A 132 6.06 -19.26 -3.02
CA LYS A 132 6.47 -18.46 -4.17
C LYS A 132 7.79 -17.73 -3.92
N ALA A 133 7.99 -17.15 -2.74
CA ALA A 133 9.24 -16.49 -2.38
C ALA A 133 10.45 -17.44 -2.46
N ILE A 134 10.31 -18.68 -1.99
CA ILE A 134 11.35 -19.73 -2.13
C ILE A 134 11.65 -20.01 -3.61
N SER A 135 10.63 -20.03 -4.47
CA SER A 135 10.83 -20.26 -5.92
C SER A 135 11.49 -19.08 -6.64
N LEU A 136 11.23 -17.84 -6.18
CA LEU A 136 11.73 -16.62 -6.83
C LEU A 136 13.12 -16.21 -6.33
N ARG A 137 13.48 -16.61 -5.11
CA ARG A 137 14.70 -16.16 -4.42
C ARG A 137 15.65 -17.34 -4.20
N ARG A 138 16.76 -17.35 -4.94
CA ARG A 138 17.76 -18.41 -4.87
C ARG A 138 18.41 -18.52 -3.49
N SER A 139 18.56 -17.41 -2.79
CA SER A 139 19.05 -17.32 -1.40
C SER A 139 18.18 -18.12 -0.40
N LEU A 140 16.92 -18.37 -0.74
CA LEU A 140 15.98 -19.13 0.09
C LEU A 140 15.91 -20.62 -0.29
N THR A 141 16.71 -21.08 -1.26
CA THR A 141 16.71 -22.49 -1.70
C THR A 141 16.98 -23.42 -0.51
N GLY A 142 16.11 -24.42 -0.30
CA GLY A 142 16.19 -25.36 0.83
C GLY A 142 15.51 -24.88 2.11
N SER A 143 14.96 -23.66 2.14
CA SER A 143 14.09 -23.20 3.23
C SER A 143 12.70 -23.83 3.13
N THR A 144 11.95 -23.85 4.24
CA THR A 144 10.54 -24.27 4.25
C THR A 144 9.62 -23.07 4.45
N PRO A 145 8.41 -23.06 3.85
CA PRO A 145 7.48 -21.93 3.94
C PRO A 145 7.18 -21.48 5.38
N GLU A 146 7.11 -22.41 6.34
CA GLU A 146 6.75 -22.14 7.74
C GLU A 146 7.87 -21.45 8.52
N ARG A 147 9.11 -21.48 8.01
CA ARG A 147 10.28 -20.86 8.66
C ARG A 147 10.53 -19.43 8.19
N LEU A 148 9.87 -18.99 7.12
CA LEU A 148 10.06 -17.65 6.58
C LEU A 148 9.26 -16.63 7.37
N ASP A 149 9.92 -15.54 7.76
CA ASP A 149 9.24 -14.39 8.32
C ASP A 149 8.37 -13.70 7.26
N HIS A 150 7.32 -13.01 7.70
CA HIS A 150 6.40 -12.29 6.80
C HIS A 150 7.10 -11.25 5.90
N ASP A 151 8.24 -10.73 6.32
CA ASP A 151 9.00 -9.74 5.55
C ASP A 151 9.86 -10.39 4.47
N GLN A 152 10.04 -11.72 4.51
CA GLN A 152 10.78 -12.46 3.49
C GLN A 152 9.88 -12.98 2.36
N ILE A 153 8.55 -12.96 2.55
CA ILE A 153 7.61 -13.58 1.61
C ILE A 153 7.06 -12.57 0.60
N GLY A 154 6.87 -11.31 0.99
CA GLY A 154 6.38 -10.26 0.11
C GLY A 154 5.88 -9.04 0.87
N LEU A 155 5.29 -8.08 0.14
CA LEU A 155 4.76 -6.86 0.75
C LEU A 155 3.34 -7.09 1.27
N VAL A 156 3.07 -6.64 2.48
CA VAL A 156 1.72 -6.75 3.06
C VAL A 156 0.73 -5.85 2.33
N LEU A 157 -0.40 -6.41 1.91
CA LEU A 157 -1.52 -5.66 1.30
C LEU A 157 -2.52 -5.23 2.38
N GLY A 158 -2.91 -6.16 3.25
CA GLY A 158 -3.90 -5.96 4.29
C GLY A 158 -4.64 -7.24 4.62
N ASP A 159 -5.63 -7.16 5.50
CA ASP A 159 -6.41 -8.30 5.94
C ASP A 159 -7.78 -8.34 5.27
N VAL A 160 -8.21 -9.49 4.76
CA VAL A 160 -9.53 -9.61 4.10
C VAL A 160 -10.65 -9.20 5.06
N LEU A 161 -11.54 -8.31 4.64
CA LEU A 161 -12.69 -7.92 5.44
C LEU A 161 -13.74 -9.03 5.40
N ARG A 162 -14.29 -9.40 6.57
CA ARG A 162 -15.34 -10.40 6.72
C ARG A 162 -16.60 -9.79 7.34
N PRO A 163 -17.79 -10.37 7.09
CA PRO A 163 -19.05 -9.90 7.66
C PRO A 163 -18.99 -9.71 9.17
N GLY A 164 -19.59 -8.61 9.63
CA GLY A 164 -19.54 -8.16 11.02
C GLY A 164 -18.20 -7.51 11.42
N ASP A 165 -17.57 -6.79 10.48
CA ASP A 165 -16.30 -6.04 10.68
C ASP A 165 -15.10 -6.91 11.11
N ARG A 166 -15.16 -8.21 10.82
CA ARG A 166 -14.13 -9.17 11.25
C ARG A 166 -12.93 -9.13 10.30
N THR A 167 -11.76 -9.37 10.88
CA THR A 167 -10.51 -9.54 10.14
C THR A 167 -10.38 -10.98 9.65
N GLY A 168 -10.13 -11.17 8.36
CA GLY A 168 -9.81 -12.43 7.71
C GLY A 168 -8.29 -12.65 7.59
N PRO A 169 -7.84 -13.55 6.69
CA PRO A 169 -6.41 -13.77 6.47
C PRO A 169 -5.72 -12.50 5.94
N THR A 170 -4.46 -12.31 6.33
CA THR A 170 -3.58 -11.29 5.74
C THR A 170 -3.17 -11.71 4.33
N LEU A 171 -3.23 -10.76 3.40
CA LEU A 171 -2.81 -10.93 2.02
C LEU A 171 -1.47 -10.25 1.79
N PHE A 172 -0.65 -10.87 0.95
CA PHE A 172 0.68 -10.40 0.58
C PHE A 172 0.80 -10.32 -0.95
N THR A 173 1.63 -9.39 -1.42
CA THR A 173 2.20 -9.47 -2.77
C THR A 173 3.26 -10.58 -2.81
N SER A 174 3.64 -11.01 -4.00
CA SER A 174 4.86 -11.79 -4.22
C SER A 174 6.00 -10.90 -4.70
N TRP A 175 7.24 -11.38 -4.67
CA TRP A 175 8.44 -10.66 -5.16
C TRP A 175 8.55 -10.56 -6.70
N GLU A 176 7.40 -10.51 -7.37
CA GLU A 176 7.25 -10.17 -8.78
C GLU A 176 6.02 -9.30 -9.06
N ASP A 177 5.21 -9.06 -8.02
CA ASP A 177 3.98 -8.31 -8.15
C ASP A 177 4.27 -6.81 -8.08
N THR A 178 3.73 -6.07 -9.03
CA THR A 178 3.82 -4.60 -9.08
C THR A 178 2.57 -3.99 -8.45
N VAL A 179 2.74 -2.88 -7.72
CA VAL A 179 1.66 -2.26 -6.96
C VAL A 179 1.40 -0.84 -7.47
N VAL A 180 0.13 -0.55 -7.74
CA VAL A 180 -0.39 0.82 -7.90
C VAL A 180 -1.46 1.05 -6.84
N ALA A 181 -1.30 2.10 -6.05
CA ALA A 181 -2.26 2.47 -5.01
C ALA A 181 -2.84 3.87 -5.29
N PHE A 182 -4.16 3.97 -5.31
CA PHE A 182 -4.89 5.23 -5.34
C PHE A 182 -5.41 5.54 -3.95
N MET A 183 -4.83 6.56 -3.32
CA MET A 183 -5.07 6.89 -1.92
C MET A 183 -5.18 8.40 -1.73
N ALA A 184 -6.40 8.87 -1.49
CA ALA A 184 -6.69 10.28 -1.31
C ALA A 184 -5.93 10.88 -0.10
N PRO A 185 -5.79 12.22 -0.01
CA PRO A 185 -5.20 12.85 1.16
C PRO A 185 -5.85 12.39 2.47
N ARG A 186 -5.03 12.14 3.50
CA ARG A 186 -5.46 11.64 4.83
C ARG A 186 -6.10 10.25 4.85
N SER A 187 -6.04 9.47 3.77
CA SER A 187 -6.47 8.05 3.74
C SER A 187 -5.50 7.07 4.42
N GLY A 188 -4.35 7.57 4.89
CA GLY A 188 -3.36 6.78 5.61
C GLY A 188 -2.26 6.17 4.74
N LYS A 189 -2.08 6.61 3.49
CA LYS A 189 -1.10 6.08 2.51
C LYS A 189 0.29 5.79 3.10
N THR A 190 0.92 6.77 3.74
CA THR A 190 2.27 6.61 4.30
C THR A 190 2.23 5.66 5.49
N THR A 191 1.18 5.74 6.31
CA THR A 191 1.06 4.93 7.52
C THR A 191 0.74 3.45 7.27
N THR A 192 0.07 3.13 6.17
CA THR A 192 -0.43 1.79 5.87
C THR A 192 0.25 1.12 4.67
N GLN A 193 0.89 1.89 3.78
CA GLN A 193 1.58 1.38 2.59
C GLN A 193 3.08 1.68 2.67
N SER A 194 3.49 2.95 2.53
CA SER A 194 4.91 3.33 2.40
C SER A 194 5.76 2.81 3.56
N ILE A 195 5.36 3.06 4.81
CA ILE A 195 6.12 2.64 5.99
C ILE A 195 6.23 1.10 6.09
N PRO A 196 5.12 0.33 6.06
CA PRO A 196 5.19 -1.13 6.08
C PRO A 196 6.02 -1.71 4.93
N HIS A 197 5.91 -1.18 3.71
CA HIS A 197 6.62 -1.71 2.54
C HIS A 197 8.12 -1.46 2.59
N VAL A 198 8.56 -0.26 2.97
CA VAL A 198 9.98 0.05 3.14
C VAL A 198 10.59 -0.78 4.28
N LEU A 199 9.88 -0.89 5.42
CA LEU A 199 10.40 -1.59 6.59
C LEU A 199 10.51 -3.11 6.38
N SER A 200 9.60 -3.71 5.59
CA SER A 200 9.58 -5.16 5.31
C SER A 200 10.46 -5.58 4.13
N ALA A 201 11.00 -4.62 3.37
CA ALA A 201 11.83 -4.94 2.21
C ALA A 201 13.12 -5.70 2.60
N PRO A 202 13.39 -6.90 2.04
CA PRO A 202 14.55 -7.70 2.40
C PRO A 202 15.85 -7.24 1.74
N GLY A 203 15.78 -6.49 0.63
CA GLY A 203 16.93 -6.00 -0.11
C GLY A 203 17.05 -4.47 -0.08
N PRO A 204 17.62 -3.82 -1.10
CA PRO A 204 17.76 -2.38 -1.12
C PRO A 204 16.42 -1.68 -1.34
N VAL A 205 16.30 -0.44 -0.88
CA VAL A 205 15.04 0.33 -0.99
C VAL A 205 15.27 1.73 -1.52
N ILE A 206 14.52 2.10 -2.55
CA ILE A 206 14.34 3.51 -2.96
C ILE A 206 13.02 3.99 -2.37
N ALA A 207 13.04 5.10 -1.64
CA ALA A 207 11.87 5.67 -0.99
C ALA A 207 11.77 7.17 -1.28
N THR A 208 10.71 7.59 -1.98
CA THR A 208 10.47 9.02 -2.27
C THR A 208 9.48 9.62 -1.27
N SER A 209 9.66 10.89 -0.88
CA SER A 209 8.66 11.63 -0.10
C SER A 209 8.84 13.15 -0.23
N ASN A 210 7.74 13.91 -0.05
CA ASN A 210 7.77 15.38 0.06
C ASN A 210 7.80 15.88 1.51
N LYS A 211 7.87 14.96 2.46
CA LYS A 211 7.86 15.21 3.90
C LYS A 211 8.92 14.37 4.58
N ALA A 212 9.27 14.79 5.79
CA ALA A 212 10.20 14.06 6.63
C ALA A 212 9.61 12.76 7.23
N ASP A 213 8.28 12.57 7.16
CA ASP A 213 7.54 11.52 7.88
C ASP A 213 8.00 10.08 7.60
N LEU A 214 8.30 9.75 6.34
CA LEU A 214 8.80 8.43 5.98
C LEU A 214 10.21 8.20 6.52
N TRP A 215 11.12 9.16 6.36
CA TRP A 215 12.49 9.06 6.88
C TRP A 215 12.51 9.04 8.41
N SER A 216 11.79 9.97 9.06
CA SER A 216 11.73 10.10 10.52
C SER A 216 11.17 8.85 11.20
N ALA A 217 10.22 8.18 10.55
CA ALA A 217 9.60 6.99 11.10
C ALA A 217 10.49 5.75 11.06
N ILE A 218 11.23 5.53 9.97
CA ILE A 218 11.81 4.20 9.70
C ILE A 218 13.26 4.18 9.25
N ALA A 219 13.93 5.32 9.03
CA ALA A 219 15.33 5.30 8.60
C ALA A 219 16.23 4.56 9.60
N THR A 220 16.16 4.94 10.87
CA THR A 220 16.94 4.29 11.95
C THR A 220 16.45 2.88 12.24
N VAL A 221 15.13 2.68 12.31
CA VAL A 221 14.52 1.37 12.62
C VAL A 221 14.92 0.31 11.59
N ARG A 222 14.92 0.68 10.30
CA ARG A 222 15.32 -0.23 9.23
C ARG A 222 16.83 -0.46 9.24
N ALA A 223 17.64 0.58 9.38
CA ALA A 223 19.10 0.46 9.44
C ALA A 223 19.57 -0.45 10.58
N GLU A 224 18.99 -0.32 11.77
CA GLU A 224 19.29 -1.20 12.92
C GLU A 224 18.94 -2.66 12.65
N ARG A 225 17.88 -2.89 11.86
CA ARG A 225 17.34 -4.22 11.60
C ARG A 225 18.05 -4.95 10.47
N THR A 226 18.41 -4.24 9.40
CA THR A 226 19.07 -4.84 8.23
C THR A 226 20.58 -4.69 8.27
N GLY A 227 21.12 -3.83 9.13
CA GLY A 227 22.53 -3.42 9.10
C GLY A 227 22.88 -2.55 7.88
N GLY A 228 21.89 -2.15 7.08
CA GLY A 228 22.10 -1.34 5.88
C GLY A 228 22.32 0.13 6.19
N LYS A 229 23.01 0.83 5.28
CA LYS A 229 23.26 2.27 5.36
C LYS A 229 22.02 3.07 4.93
N VAL A 230 21.86 4.25 5.54
CA VAL A 230 20.87 5.25 5.14
C VAL A 230 21.53 6.27 4.24
N TRP A 231 21.03 6.42 3.03
CA TRP A 231 21.41 7.45 2.07
C TRP A 231 20.28 8.46 1.97
N LEU A 232 20.42 9.61 2.64
CA LEU A 232 19.41 10.65 2.65
C LEU A 232 19.77 11.73 1.62
N PHE A 233 18.97 11.87 0.57
CA PHE A 233 19.04 12.98 -0.38
C PHE A 233 18.01 14.03 0.04
N ASP A 234 18.46 15.14 0.63
CA ASP A 234 17.61 16.23 1.10
C ASP A 234 18.16 17.61 0.66
N PRO A 235 18.18 17.90 -0.65
CA PRO A 235 18.75 19.14 -1.18
C PRO A 235 17.95 20.41 -0.81
N GLN A 236 16.82 20.26 -0.11
CA GLN A 236 15.94 21.38 0.22
C GLN A 236 15.66 21.52 1.72
N HIS A 237 16.45 20.83 2.55
CA HIS A 237 16.40 20.86 4.01
C HIS A 237 14.99 20.58 4.56
N ILE A 238 14.32 19.54 4.06
CA ILE A 238 13.04 19.05 4.60
C ILE A 238 13.25 18.49 6.02
N THR A 239 14.36 17.79 6.22
CA THR A 239 14.78 17.17 7.48
C THR A 239 15.86 17.98 8.20
N PHE A 240 16.46 18.98 7.52
CA PHE A 240 17.56 19.79 8.03
C PHE A 240 18.78 18.97 8.50
N GLN A 241 18.96 17.77 7.96
CA GLN A 241 20.18 17.00 8.15
C GLN A 241 21.29 17.53 7.23
N PHE A 242 22.55 17.27 7.61
CA PHE A 242 23.68 17.63 6.78
C PHE A 242 23.80 16.66 5.61
N GLN A 243 24.31 17.15 4.48
CA GLN A 243 24.77 16.31 3.39
C GLN A 243 25.97 15.47 3.86
N ASP A 244 25.91 14.17 3.66
CA ASP A 244 26.93 13.19 4.06
C ASP A 244 27.40 12.29 2.90
N TRP A 245 26.94 12.58 1.66
CA TRP A 245 27.37 11.92 0.42
C TRP A 245 27.05 12.79 -0.80
N TRP A 246 27.55 12.38 -1.97
CA TRP A 246 27.17 12.94 -3.27
C TRP A 246 27.13 11.82 -4.33
N CYS A 247 26.46 12.06 -5.46
CA CYS A 247 26.38 11.08 -6.56
C CYS A 247 26.84 11.71 -7.87
N ASP A 248 27.69 11.02 -8.62
CA ASP A 248 27.99 11.41 -9.98
C ASP A 248 26.89 10.87 -10.93
N LEU A 249 26.03 11.75 -11.44
CA LEU A 249 25.00 11.37 -12.42
C LEU A 249 25.58 11.13 -13.83
N LEU A 250 26.82 11.55 -14.08
CA LEU A 250 27.48 11.48 -15.38
C LEU A 250 28.36 10.24 -15.52
N SER A 251 28.70 9.56 -14.42
CA SER A 251 29.67 8.46 -14.37
C SER A 251 29.33 7.26 -15.27
N HIS A 252 28.03 7.01 -15.50
CA HIS A 252 27.55 5.90 -16.33
C HIS A 252 27.13 6.32 -17.74
N LEU A 253 27.30 7.59 -18.13
CA LEU A 253 26.88 8.06 -19.45
C LEU A 253 27.96 7.76 -20.49
N THR A 254 27.81 6.63 -21.19
CA THR A 254 28.72 6.20 -22.26
C THR A 254 28.08 6.29 -23.65
N THR A 255 26.75 6.36 -23.70
CA THR A 255 25.97 6.37 -24.94
C THR A 255 25.06 7.59 -25.05
N VAL A 256 24.67 7.91 -26.30
CA VAL A 256 23.68 8.97 -26.57
C VAL A 256 22.32 8.63 -25.94
N GLU A 257 21.94 7.34 -25.91
CA GLU A 257 20.68 6.89 -25.34
C GLU A 257 20.59 7.16 -23.83
N GLU A 258 21.66 6.83 -23.09
CA GLU A 258 21.76 7.11 -21.64
C GLU A 258 21.68 8.61 -21.35
N ALA A 259 22.43 9.42 -22.11
CA ALA A 259 22.42 10.88 -21.95
C ALA A 259 21.06 11.50 -22.32
N HIS A 260 20.41 10.98 -23.37
CA HIS A 260 19.08 11.43 -23.79
C HIS A 260 18.01 11.09 -22.75
N ARG A 261 18.12 9.93 -22.10
CA ARG A 261 17.24 9.56 -20.98
C ARG A 261 17.44 10.46 -19.77
N LEU A 262 18.70 10.72 -19.37
CA LEU A 262 18.98 11.64 -18.28
C LEU A 262 18.37 13.02 -18.58
N ALA A 263 18.55 13.54 -19.79
CA ALA A 263 17.95 14.79 -20.25
C ALA A 263 16.41 14.78 -20.18
N GLY A 264 15.78 13.64 -20.47
CA GLY A 264 14.32 13.47 -20.38
C GLY A 264 13.78 13.75 -18.96
N HIS A 265 14.49 13.32 -17.92
CA HIS A 265 14.10 13.57 -16.52
C HIS A 265 14.07 15.07 -16.18
N PHE A 266 14.92 15.87 -16.82
CA PHE A 266 14.93 17.33 -16.63
C PHE A 266 13.78 18.00 -17.37
N VAL A 267 13.59 17.67 -18.65
CA VAL A 267 12.56 18.31 -19.50
C VAL A 267 11.13 17.97 -19.04
N LEU A 268 10.90 16.75 -18.53
CA LEU A 268 9.58 16.33 -18.04
C LEU A 268 9.05 17.19 -16.88
N THR A 269 9.92 17.90 -16.16
CA THR A 269 9.51 18.77 -15.04
C THR A 269 8.99 20.13 -15.48
N VAL A 270 9.24 20.53 -16.72
CA VAL A 270 8.82 21.83 -17.29
C VAL A 270 7.84 21.70 -18.45
N ALA A 271 7.65 20.49 -18.98
CA ALA A 271 6.62 20.20 -19.96
C ALA A 271 5.23 20.55 -19.40
N ASP A 272 4.49 21.39 -20.13
CA ASP A 272 3.10 21.77 -19.84
C ASP A 272 2.19 21.04 -20.80
N ASP A 273 1.47 20.01 -20.34
CA ASP A 273 0.60 19.18 -21.17
C ASP A 273 -0.53 19.97 -21.87
N GLN A 274 -0.88 21.17 -21.37
CA GLN A 274 -1.93 21.99 -21.98
C GLN A 274 -1.44 22.87 -23.12
N LYS A 275 -0.13 23.05 -23.25
CA LYS A 275 0.48 23.77 -24.37
C LYS A 275 1.19 22.74 -25.24
N LYS A 276 1.07 22.85 -26.57
CA LYS A 276 1.99 22.13 -27.45
C LYS A 276 3.39 22.62 -27.15
N ASP A 277 4.15 21.85 -26.38
CA ASP A 277 5.53 22.18 -26.05
C ASP A 277 6.37 22.10 -27.33
N LEU A 278 6.53 23.26 -27.95
CA LEU A 278 7.24 23.40 -29.23
C LEU A 278 8.74 23.11 -29.07
N TRP A 279 9.28 23.31 -27.86
CA TRP A 279 10.73 23.35 -27.63
C TRP A 279 11.24 22.24 -26.71
N GLY A 280 10.38 21.53 -25.98
CA GLY A 280 10.75 20.43 -25.08
C GLY A 280 11.69 19.40 -25.72
N PRO A 281 11.34 18.77 -26.87
CA PRO A 281 12.22 17.80 -27.52
C PRO A 281 13.59 18.37 -27.91
N ALA A 282 13.62 19.59 -28.44
CA ALA A 282 14.89 20.25 -28.81
C ALA A 282 15.73 20.62 -27.58
N ALA A 283 15.10 20.98 -26.47
CA ALA A 283 15.78 21.23 -25.19
C ALA A 283 16.36 19.93 -24.60
N GLN A 284 15.65 18.80 -24.77
CA GLN A 284 16.14 17.48 -24.36
C GLN A 284 17.37 17.08 -25.18
N ASP A 285 17.35 17.29 -26.50
CA ASP A 285 18.50 17.03 -27.37
C ASP A 285 19.71 17.92 -27.04
N LEU A 286 19.47 19.19 -26.71
CA LEU A 286 20.52 20.08 -26.22
C LEU A 286 21.14 19.57 -24.92
N LEU A 287 20.32 19.26 -23.91
CA LEU A 287 20.80 18.74 -22.62
C LEU A 287 21.53 17.39 -22.78
N CYS A 288 21.03 16.51 -23.65
CA CYS A 288 21.68 15.24 -24.01
C CYS A 288 23.13 15.49 -24.49
N ALA A 289 23.30 16.40 -25.45
CA ALA A 289 24.60 16.73 -25.99
C ALA A 289 25.54 17.32 -24.91
N LEU A 290 25.03 18.21 -24.06
CA LEU A 290 25.83 18.82 -22.99
C LEU A 290 26.22 17.83 -21.89
N PHE A 291 25.30 16.96 -21.46
CA PHE A 291 25.59 15.92 -20.46
C PHE A 291 26.63 14.92 -20.98
N LEU A 292 26.49 14.46 -22.22
CA LEU A 292 27.45 13.54 -22.81
C LEU A 292 28.82 14.20 -23.03
N ALA A 293 28.86 15.48 -23.42
CA ALA A 293 30.11 16.24 -23.52
C ALA A 293 30.82 16.36 -22.16
N ALA A 294 30.05 16.56 -21.08
CA ALA A 294 30.60 16.62 -19.74
C ALA A 294 31.15 15.26 -19.29
N ALA A 295 30.33 14.20 -19.38
CA ALA A 295 30.69 12.84 -18.99
C ALA A 295 31.97 12.34 -19.69
N THR A 296 32.02 12.46 -21.02
CA THR A 296 33.14 11.97 -21.84
C THR A 296 34.45 12.74 -21.64
N SER A 297 34.40 13.89 -20.99
CA SER A 297 35.57 14.76 -20.76
C SER A 297 35.97 14.92 -19.30
N GLY A 298 35.38 14.14 -18.39
CA GLY A 298 35.64 14.23 -16.95
C GLY A 298 35.16 15.54 -16.32
N ARG A 299 34.18 16.22 -16.95
CA ARG A 299 33.57 17.45 -16.45
C ARG A 299 32.28 17.15 -15.70
N THR A 300 31.89 18.10 -14.86
CA THR A 300 30.75 17.98 -13.94
C THR A 300 29.53 18.74 -14.44
N LEU A 301 28.37 18.54 -13.78
CA LEU A 301 27.15 19.30 -14.05
C LEU A 301 27.31 20.82 -13.86
N HIS A 302 28.31 21.28 -13.10
CA HIS A 302 28.68 22.69 -13.02
C HIS A 302 29.07 23.27 -14.38
N HIS A 303 29.81 22.51 -15.20
CA HIS A 303 30.20 22.94 -16.54
C HIS A 303 28.99 23.01 -17.48
N VAL A 304 28.05 22.07 -17.31
CA VAL A 304 26.80 22.06 -18.09
C VAL A 304 25.95 23.29 -17.79
N ALA A 305 25.82 23.67 -16.52
CA ALA A 305 25.14 24.91 -16.13
C ALA A 305 25.77 26.14 -16.80
N HIS A 306 27.10 26.21 -16.84
CA HIS A 306 27.82 27.30 -17.51
C HIS A 306 27.60 27.32 -19.03
N TRP A 307 27.66 26.16 -19.70
CA TRP A 307 27.42 26.07 -21.14
C TRP A 307 25.98 26.44 -21.54
N LEU A 308 25.00 26.24 -20.66
CA LEU A 308 23.62 26.71 -20.88
C LEU A 308 23.48 28.24 -20.82
N ASP A 309 24.35 28.92 -20.07
CA ASP A 309 24.35 30.37 -19.97
C ASP A 309 25.15 31.04 -21.10
N GLU A 310 26.07 30.30 -21.75
CA GLU A 310 26.91 30.80 -22.85
C GLU A 310 26.74 29.98 -24.15
N PRO A 311 25.64 30.18 -24.91
CA PRO A 311 25.33 29.41 -26.12
C PRO A 311 26.38 29.48 -27.24
N ALA A 312 27.25 30.50 -27.21
CA ALA A 312 28.28 30.73 -28.22
C ALA A 312 29.56 29.90 -27.99
N VAL A 313 29.71 29.27 -26.81
CA VAL A 313 30.92 28.51 -26.48
C VAL A 313 30.96 27.21 -27.29
N PRO A 314 32.01 26.99 -28.12
CA PRO A 314 32.11 25.80 -28.96
C PRO A 314 32.62 24.57 -28.20
N THR A 315 33.08 24.73 -26.96
CA THR A 315 33.74 23.68 -26.17
C THR A 315 32.95 22.37 -26.12
N PRO A 316 31.62 22.34 -25.86
CA PRO A 316 30.88 21.07 -25.85
C PRO A 316 30.93 20.33 -27.19
N ILE A 317 30.90 21.06 -28.31
CA ILE A 317 30.99 20.49 -29.67
C ILE A 317 32.37 19.85 -29.86
N GLU A 318 33.44 20.55 -29.48
CA GLU A 318 34.81 20.03 -29.59
C GLU A 318 35.03 18.78 -28.73
N LEU A 319 34.45 18.76 -27.52
CA LEU A 319 34.53 17.60 -26.62
C LEU A 319 33.80 16.39 -27.21
N LEU A 320 32.59 16.57 -27.74
CA LEU A 320 31.85 15.51 -28.43
C LEU A 320 32.60 14.99 -29.66
N GLN A 321 33.22 15.89 -30.44
CA GLN A 321 34.05 15.48 -31.59
C GLN A 321 35.25 14.64 -31.16
N LYS A 322 35.96 15.05 -30.10
CA LYS A 322 37.10 14.30 -29.54
C LYS A 322 36.67 12.93 -29.01
N ALA A 323 35.47 12.83 -28.43
CA ALA A 323 34.90 11.58 -27.94
C ALA A 323 34.28 10.70 -29.04
N GLY A 324 34.30 11.12 -30.31
CA GLY A 324 33.80 10.35 -31.45
C GLY A 324 32.30 10.53 -31.75
N PHE A 325 31.58 11.36 -31.00
CA PHE A 325 30.15 11.65 -31.21
C PHE A 325 29.93 12.74 -32.27
N SER A 326 30.49 12.54 -33.47
CA SER A 326 30.53 13.53 -34.55
C SER A 326 29.14 14.00 -35.02
N LEU A 327 28.16 13.10 -35.10
CA LEU A 327 26.78 13.42 -35.49
C LEU A 327 26.08 14.28 -34.43
N LEU A 328 26.22 13.93 -33.15
CA LEU A 328 25.65 14.71 -32.05
C LEU A 328 26.32 16.09 -31.95
N ALA A 329 27.64 16.15 -32.13
CA ALA A 329 28.38 17.41 -32.20
C ALA A 329 27.90 18.30 -33.37
N SER A 330 27.62 17.69 -34.54
CA SER A 330 27.05 18.39 -35.69
C SER A 330 25.63 18.91 -35.40
N SER A 331 24.82 18.11 -34.72
CA SER A 331 23.46 18.51 -34.29
C SER A 331 23.53 19.71 -33.33
N LEU A 332 24.37 19.63 -32.29
CA LEU A 332 24.57 20.72 -31.33
C LEU A 332 25.07 22.01 -32.01
N ARG A 333 25.99 21.88 -32.97
CA ARG A 333 26.44 23.01 -33.80
C ARG A 333 25.30 23.64 -34.59
N GLY A 334 24.43 22.81 -35.17
CA GLY A 334 23.22 23.27 -35.85
C GLY A 334 22.30 24.06 -34.93
N THR A 335 22.08 23.58 -33.71
CA THR A 335 21.29 24.30 -32.68
C THR A 335 21.92 25.63 -32.27
N GLN A 336 23.24 25.67 -32.04
CA GLN A 336 23.96 26.90 -31.65
C GLN A 336 23.97 27.96 -32.76
N ASN A 337 24.08 27.54 -34.03
CA ASN A 337 24.11 28.42 -35.20
C ASN A 337 22.73 28.68 -35.82
N GLY A 338 21.67 28.12 -35.23
CA GLY A 338 20.29 28.30 -35.70
C GLY A 338 19.82 29.76 -35.60
N ALA A 339 18.63 30.04 -36.14
CA ALA A 339 18.01 31.36 -36.04
C ALA A 339 17.94 31.81 -34.56
N VAL A 340 18.30 33.07 -34.29
CA VAL A 340 18.47 33.60 -32.92
C VAL A 340 17.24 33.33 -32.05
N GLU A 341 16.03 33.62 -32.54
CA GLU A 341 14.78 33.41 -31.79
C GLU A 341 14.55 31.93 -31.43
N THR A 342 14.80 31.02 -32.38
CA THR A 342 14.67 29.58 -32.18
C THR A 342 15.70 29.06 -31.18
N ARG A 343 16.98 29.44 -31.36
CA ARG A 343 18.07 29.05 -30.46
C ARG A 343 17.77 29.52 -29.03
N ASP A 344 17.42 30.79 -28.87
CA ASP A 344 17.18 31.37 -27.55
C ASP A 344 15.96 30.73 -26.87
N GLY A 345 14.92 30.36 -27.63
CA GLY A 345 13.78 29.58 -27.16
C GLY A 345 14.16 28.18 -26.65
N ILE A 346 15.01 27.46 -27.38
CA ILE A 346 15.51 26.12 -26.98
C ILE A 346 16.36 26.23 -25.71
N TYR A 347 17.35 27.15 -25.67
CA TYR A 347 18.20 27.36 -24.50
C TYR A 347 17.42 27.82 -23.29
N GLN A 348 16.39 28.66 -23.46
CA GLN A 348 15.54 29.09 -22.35
C GLN A 348 14.74 27.92 -21.76
N THR A 349 14.22 27.03 -22.60
CA THR A 349 13.52 25.83 -22.16
C THR A 349 14.48 24.90 -21.41
N ALA A 350 15.68 24.67 -21.96
CA ALA A 350 16.71 23.85 -21.31
C ALA A 350 17.19 24.43 -19.96
N ARG A 351 17.39 25.75 -19.86
CA ARG A 351 17.71 26.43 -18.59
C ARG A 351 16.60 26.30 -17.55
N THR A 352 15.35 26.36 -17.99
CA THR A 352 14.19 26.20 -17.09
C THR A 352 14.14 24.76 -16.57
N ALA A 353 14.39 23.77 -17.43
CA ALA A 353 14.48 22.35 -17.07
C ALA A 353 15.64 22.08 -16.10
N ALA A 354 16.81 22.68 -16.35
CA ALA A 354 18.03 22.54 -15.58
C ALA A 354 18.16 23.52 -14.40
N LYS A 355 17.05 24.11 -13.91
CA LYS A 355 17.07 25.12 -12.85
C LYS A 355 17.74 24.67 -11.55
N CYS A 356 17.72 23.36 -11.23
CA CYS A 356 18.46 22.81 -10.09
C CYS A 356 19.96 23.05 -10.16
N LEU A 357 20.53 23.08 -11.38
CA LEU A 357 21.97 23.21 -11.55
C LEU A 357 22.48 24.63 -11.22
N ARG A 358 21.58 25.59 -11.02
CA ARG A 358 21.90 26.97 -10.64
C ARG A 358 21.87 27.21 -9.13
N ASP A 359 21.33 26.27 -8.37
CA ASP A 359 21.31 26.33 -6.91
C ASP A 359 22.50 25.53 -6.38
N GLN A 360 23.46 26.21 -5.75
CA GLN A 360 24.67 25.57 -5.22
C GLN A 360 24.35 24.53 -4.13
N GLU A 361 23.30 24.74 -3.32
CA GLU A 361 22.91 23.77 -2.30
C GLU A 361 22.36 22.49 -2.91
N ILE A 362 21.68 22.58 -4.06
CA ILE A 362 21.15 21.42 -4.79
C ILE A 362 22.26 20.75 -5.62
N LEU A 363 23.05 21.54 -6.34
CA LEU A 363 24.11 21.06 -7.21
C LEU A 363 25.19 20.28 -6.43
N ALA A 364 25.49 20.68 -5.20
CA ALA A 364 26.46 20.01 -4.33
C ALA A 364 26.20 18.51 -4.11
N TRP A 365 24.95 18.05 -4.26
CA TRP A 365 24.62 16.62 -4.14
C TRP A 365 25.02 15.79 -5.37
N VAL A 366 25.24 16.45 -6.51
CA VAL A 366 25.48 15.80 -7.80
C VAL A 366 26.77 16.28 -8.47
N THR A 367 27.68 16.86 -7.68
CA THR A 367 29.01 17.27 -8.11
C THR A 367 30.06 16.84 -7.10
N PRO A 368 31.32 16.62 -7.53
CA PRO A 368 32.39 16.17 -6.65
C PRO A 368 32.53 17.02 -5.39
N HIS A 369 32.70 16.32 -4.26
CA HIS A 369 32.98 16.91 -2.96
C HIS A 369 34.12 16.13 -2.30
N ASP A 370 35.22 16.81 -1.97
CA ASP A 370 36.47 16.16 -1.54
C ASP A 370 36.30 15.32 -0.26
N ASP A 371 35.51 15.81 0.70
CA ASP A 371 35.35 15.16 2.00
C ASP A 371 34.17 14.17 2.12
N LEU A 372 33.39 13.96 1.04
CA LEU A 372 32.17 13.15 1.09
C LEU A 372 32.28 11.88 0.24
N PRO A 373 31.76 10.74 0.72
CA PRO A 373 31.71 9.51 -0.06
C PRO A 373 30.82 9.66 -1.30
N VAL A 374 31.23 9.03 -2.39
CA VAL A 374 30.41 8.89 -3.60
C VAL A 374 29.41 7.78 -3.40
N PHE A 375 28.15 8.01 -3.75
CA PHE A 375 27.14 6.97 -3.85
C PHE A 375 27.37 6.13 -5.10
N ASP A 376 27.51 4.82 -4.93
CA ASP A 376 27.62 3.85 -6.01
C ASP A 376 26.30 3.08 -6.19
N PRO A 377 25.57 3.29 -7.30
CA PRO A 377 24.31 2.59 -7.59
C PRO A 377 24.45 1.07 -7.69
N ASP A 378 25.59 0.56 -8.17
CA ASP A 378 25.84 -0.86 -8.36
C ASP A 378 26.12 -1.56 -7.01
N GLU A 379 26.90 -0.93 -6.12
CA GLU A 379 27.05 -1.41 -4.74
C GLU A 379 25.72 -1.35 -3.97
N PHE A 380 24.97 -0.27 -4.14
CA PHE A 380 23.65 -0.13 -3.53
C PHE A 380 22.69 -1.24 -3.97
N ALA A 381 22.67 -1.60 -5.26
CA ALA A 381 21.80 -2.66 -5.78
C ALA A 381 22.07 -4.05 -5.17
N ALA A 382 23.30 -4.30 -4.70
CA ALA A 382 23.70 -5.54 -4.03
C ALA A 382 23.55 -5.50 -2.49
N SER A 383 23.12 -4.36 -1.93
CA SER A 383 23.10 -4.10 -0.48
C SER A 383 21.73 -4.37 0.17
N CYS A 384 21.62 -4.01 1.45
CA CYS A 384 20.34 -3.87 2.17
C CYS A 384 20.09 -2.40 2.56
N ASP A 385 20.69 -1.46 1.85
CA ASP A 385 20.66 -0.02 2.15
C ASP A 385 19.30 0.61 1.82
N THR A 386 19.11 1.86 2.22
CA THR A 386 17.92 2.65 1.88
C THR A 386 18.29 4.02 1.37
N LEU A 387 17.85 4.33 0.15
CA LEU A 387 17.96 5.62 -0.49
C LEU A 387 16.65 6.40 -0.31
N TYR A 388 16.66 7.39 0.58
CA TYR A 388 15.56 8.33 0.80
C TYR A 388 15.74 9.54 -0.10
N LEU A 389 14.83 9.73 -1.06
CA LEU A 389 14.86 10.85 -2.00
C LEU A 389 13.77 11.85 -1.63
N LEU A 390 14.17 12.96 -1.00
CA LEU A 390 13.27 13.98 -0.53
C LEU A 390 13.29 15.21 -1.44
N SER A 391 12.11 15.69 -1.78
CA SER A 391 11.94 16.95 -2.52
C SER A 391 10.59 17.55 -2.22
N LYS A 392 10.53 18.89 -2.06
CA LYS A 392 9.26 19.61 -1.95
C LYS A 392 8.48 19.41 -3.25
N SER A 393 7.15 19.49 -3.18
CA SER A 393 6.30 19.36 -4.39
C SER A 393 6.63 20.45 -5.39
N LEU A 394 6.75 20.10 -6.69
CA LEU A 394 7.06 21.04 -7.78
C LEU A 394 8.38 21.82 -7.59
N SER A 395 9.36 21.21 -6.94
CA SER A 395 10.62 21.88 -6.62
C SER A 395 11.64 21.85 -7.75
N ALA A 396 12.73 22.59 -7.57
CA ALA A 396 13.90 22.52 -8.45
C ALA A 396 14.61 21.16 -8.43
N ALA A 397 14.55 20.39 -7.34
CA ALA A 397 15.28 19.13 -7.19
C ALA A 397 14.59 17.92 -7.84
N ALA A 398 13.34 18.04 -8.28
CA ALA A 398 12.56 16.93 -8.86
C ALA A 398 13.27 16.19 -10.02
N PRO A 399 13.96 16.85 -10.97
CA PRO A 399 14.75 16.15 -11.99
C PRO A 399 15.82 15.22 -11.42
N LEU A 400 16.49 15.64 -10.34
CA LEU A 400 17.55 14.86 -9.71
C LEU A 400 16.99 13.66 -8.96
N VAL A 401 15.82 13.80 -8.34
CA VAL A 401 15.12 12.67 -7.71
C VAL A 401 14.73 11.61 -8.76
N ALA A 402 14.17 12.03 -9.89
CA ALA A 402 13.85 11.14 -11.00
C ALA A 402 15.11 10.47 -11.58
N ALA A 403 16.17 11.25 -11.81
CA ALA A 403 17.44 10.74 -12.32
C ALA A 403 18.12 9.74 -11.38
N LEU A 404 18.18 10.02 -10.07
CA LEU A 404 18.75 9.10 -9.08
C LEU A 404 17.93 7.82 -8.95
N THR A 405 16.60 7.93 -8.98
CA THR A 405 15.69 6.76 -8.96
C THR A 405 15.95 5.88 -10.18
N ASP A 406 15.96 6.46 -11.37
CA ASP A 406 16.20 5.76 -12.63
C ASP A 406 17.59 5.12 -12.69
N LEU A 407 18.64 5.87 -12.31
CA LEU A 407 20.02 5.37 -12.24
C LEU A 407 20.12 4.13 -11.33
N THR A 408 19.50 4.20 -10.16
CA THR A 408 19.53 3.13 -9.17
C THR A 408 18.71 1.91 -9.61
N MET A 409 17.55 2.12 -10.24
CA MET A 409 16.77 1.02 -10.83
C MET A 409 17.55 0.31 -11.96
N ARG A 410 18.25 1.07 -12.81
CA ARG A 410 19.08 0.50 -13.89
C ARG A 410 20.27 -0.29 -13.36
N ALA A 411 20.90 0.17 -12.29
CA ALA A 411 21.93 -0.61 -11.60
C ALA A 411 21.36 -1.92 -11.05
N ALA A 412 20.16 -1.90 -10.48
CA ALA A 412 19.45 -3.11 -10.06
C ALA A 412 19.11 -4.06 -11.21
N GLU A 413 18.73 -3.53 -12.38
CA GLU A 413 18.48 -4.35 -13.58
C GLU A 413 19.77 -5.04 -14.05
N ARG A 414 20.88 -4.30 -14.14
CA ARG A 414 22.20 -4.87 -14.47
C ARG A 414 22.61 -5.96 -13.47
N GLN A 415 22.43 -5.70 -12.18
CA GLN A 415 22.73 -6.68 -11.13
C GLN A 415 21.83 -7.93 -11.23
N ALA A 416 20.55 -7.76 -11.54
CA ALA A 416 19.63 -8.86 -11.77
C ALA A 416 20.06 -9.71 -12.96
N GLU A 417 20.48 -9.09 -14.07
CA GLU A 417 20.98 -9.77 -15.27
C GLU A 417 22.24 -10.58 -14.97
N GLN A 418 23.20 -10.00 -14.25
CA GLN A 418 24.41 -10.68 -13.80
C GLN A 418 24.12 -11.82 -12.81
N SER A 419 23.03 -11.72 -12.04
CA SER A 419 22.57 -12.73 -11.09
C SER A 419 21.69 -13.81 -11.73
N GLY A 420 21.62 -13.88 -13.06
CA GLY A 420 20.86 -14.88 -13.80
C GLY A 420 19.38 -14.53 -13.96
N GLY A 421 19.06 -13.25 -14.06
CA GLY A 421 17.77 -12.70 -14.49
C GLY A 421 16.89 -12.13 -13.37
N ARG A 422 17.28 -12.27 -12.10
CA ARG A 422 16.54 -11.72 -10.95
C ARG A 422 17.47 -11.23 -9.85
N LEU A 423 17.10 -10.10 -9.24
CA LEU A 423 17.73 -9.56 -8.05
C LEU A 423 17.28 -10.34 -6.82
N ASP A 424 18.23 -10.76 -5.99
CA ASP A 424 17.98 -11.45 -4.73
C ASP A 424 19.03 -11.02 -3.67
N PRO A 425 18.63 -10.35 -2.58
CA PRO A 425 17.25 -10.01 -2.21
C PRO A 425 16.61 -8.96 -3.14
N PRO A 426 15.27 -8.98 -3.31
CA PRO A 426 14.57 -8.06 -4.20
C PRO A 426 14.62 -6.60 -3.71
N MET A 427 14.68 -5.67 -4.67
CA MET A 427 14.63 -4.22 -4.42
C MET A 427 13.19 -3.75 -4.33
N VAL A 428 12.87 -2.90 -3.35
CA VAL A 428 11.57 -2.23 -3.28
C VAL A 428 11.74 -0.77 -3.69
N VAL A 429 10.91 -0.33 -4.64
CA VAL A 429 10.90 1.06 -5.13
C VAL A 429 9.58 1.70 -4.70
N ALA A 430 9.58 2.29 -3.51
CA ALA A 430 8.42 2.92 -2.89
C ALA A 430 8.30 4.38 -3.34
N LEU A 431 7.51 4.61 -4.38
CA LEU A 431 7.28 5.92 -4.99
C LEU A 431 6.05 6.59 -4.37
N ASP A 432 6.21 7.15 -3.16
CA ASP A 432 5.19 8.03 -2.58
C ASP A 432 5.22 9.38 -3.30
N GLU A 433 4.04 9.88 -3.68
CA GLU A 433 3.89 11.12 -4.45
C GLU A 433 4.64 11.09 -5.81
N ALA A 434 4.68 9.93 -6.47
CA ALA A 434 5.40 9.72 -7.73
C ALA A 434 5.12 10.82 -8.77
N ALA A 435 3.86 11.21 -8.95
CA ALA A 435 3.46 12.24 -9.90
C ALA A 435 4.00 13.65 -9.59
N ASN A 436 4.30 13.93 -8.31
CA ASN A 436 4.75 15.26 -7.86
C ASN A 436 6.28 15.36 -7.70
N ILE A 437 6.95 14.25 -7.41
CA ILE A 437 8.36 14.24 -6.97
C ILE A 437 9.26 13.43 -7.90
N CYS A 438 8.79 12.29 -8.39
CA CYS A 438 9.59 11.33 -9.14
C CYS A 438 8.91 11.02 -10.48
N ARG A 439 8.89 12.02 -11.35
CA ARG A 439 8.33 11.88 -12.71
C ARG A 439 9.34 11.13 -13.58
N ILE A 440 9.05 9.87 -13.85
CA ILE A 440 9.81 9.03 -14.80
C ILE A 440 8.88 8.78 -15.98
N ALA A 441 9.25 9.30 -17.15
CA ALA A 441 8.38 9.31 -18.34
C ALA A 441 7.94 7.89 -18.74
N ASP A 442 8.86 6.93 -18.67
CA ASP A 442 8.64 5.56 -19.10
C ASP A 442 8.31 4.59 -17.95
N LEU A 443 7.99 5.10 -16.75
CA LEU A 443 7.58 4.27 -15.62
C LEU A 443 6.45 3.27 -15.98
N PRO A 444 5.40 3.65 -16.75
CA PRO A 444 4.38 2.70 -17.19
C PRO A 444 4.93 1.50 -17.98
N GLN A 445 5.96 1.72 -18.81
CA GLN A 445 6.59 0.66 -19.59
C GLN A 445 7.45 -0.24 -18.70
N LEU A 446 8.21 0.36 -17.77
CA LEU A 446 9.05 -0.36 -16.81
C LEU A 446 8.24 -1.34 -15.94
N TYR A 447 7.02 -0.96 -15.57
CA TYR A 447 6.10 -1.81 -14.79
C TYR A 447 5.87 -3.22 -15.36
N SER A 448 6.03 -3.39 -16.68
CA SER A 448 5.80 -4.68 -17.33
C SER A 448 6.93 -5.69 -17.12
N HIS A 449 8.14 -5.25 -16.73
CA HIS A 449 9.31 -6.12 -16.63
C HIS A 449 10.16 -5.95 -15.36
N LEU A 450 9.95 -4.90 -14.56
CA LEU A 450 10.66 -4.73 -13.29
C LEU A 450 10.37 -5.89 -12.31
N GLY A 451 9.11 -6.29 -12.22
CA GLY A 451 8.68 -7.37 -11.31
C GLY A 451 9.36 -8.71 -11.61
N SER A 452 9.55 -9.07 -12.89
CA SER A 452 10.23 -10.31 -13.26
C SER A 452 11.73 -10.27 -12.96
N ARG A 453 12.33 -9.10 -12.79
CA ARG A 453 13.74 -8.89 -12.41
C ARG A 453 13.95 -8.75 -10.89
N GLY A 454 12.91 -8.86 -10.07
CA GLY A 454 13.03 -8.68 -8.61
C GLY A 454 13.14 -7.21 -8.18
N ILE A 455 12.68 -6.28 -9.02
CA ILE A 455 12.54 -4.86 -8.68
C ILE A 455 11.05 -4.58 -8.54
N ILE A 456 10.63 -4.15 -7.36
CA ILE A 456 9.22 -4.12 -6.94
C ILE A 456 8.74 -2.68 -6.82
N PRO A 457 8.18 -2.10 -7.90
CA PRO A 457 7.63 -0.76 -7.85
C PRO A 457 6.30 -0.74 -7.10
N VAL A 458 6.22 0.19 -6.15
CA VAL A 458 5.01 0.57 -5.42
C VAL A 458 4.75 2.05 -5.70
N THR A 459 3.86 2.33 -6.66
CA THR A 459 3.52 3.70 -7.04
C THR A 459 2.24 4.11 -6.32
N ILE A 460 2.35 5.17 -5.50
CA ILE A 460 1.24 5.69 -4.70
C ILE A 460 0.81 7.04 -5.28
N LEU A 461 -0.41 7.08 -5.80
CA LEU A 461 -1.04 8.25 -6.41
C LEU A 461 -2.24 8.69 -5.58
N GLN A 462 -2.53 9.99 -5.56
CA GLN A 462 -3.70 10.52 -4.89
C GLN A 462 -4.99 10.22 -5.66
N SER A 463 -4.92 10.23 -6.99
CA SER A 463 -6.01 9.86 -7.89
C SER A 463 -5.49 9.35 -9.23
N TYR A 464 -6.38 8.78 -10.04
CA TYR A 464 -6.05 8.35 -11.40
C TYR A 464 -5.70 9.54 -12.29
N GLU A 465 -6.46 10.64 -12.17
CA GLU A 465 -6.27 11.88 -12.93
C GLU A 465 -4.89 12.50 -12.65
N GLN A 466 -4.37 12.38 -11.43
CA GLN A 466 -3.02 12.84 -11.10
C GLN A 466 -1.95 12.12 -11.94
N GLY A 467 -2.12 10.82 -12.20
CA GLY A 467 -1.23 10.08 -13.08
C GLY A 467 -1.42 10.46 -14.56
N VAL A 468 -2.65 10.76 -14.98
CA VAL A 468 -2.93 11.26 -16.34
C VAL A 468 -2.19 12.58 -16.61
N THR A 469 -2.04 13.46 -15.62
CA THR A 469 -1.26 14.71 -15.74
C THR A 469 0.26 14.49 -15.90
N VAL A 470 0.76 13.27 -15.71
CA VAL A 470 2.21 13.00 -15.82
C VAL A 470 2.52 12.09 -17.01
N TRP A 471 1.68 11.09 -17.26
CA TRP A 471 1.92 10.09 -18.30
C TRP A 471 0.91 10.15 -19.45
N GLY A 472 -0.01 11.10 -19.42
CA GLY A 472 -1.18 11.12 -20.30
C GLY A 472 -2.14 9.96 -20.04
N GLU A 473 -3.30 10.00 -20.71
CA GLU A 473 -4.29 8.92 -20.64
C GLU A 473 -3.69 7.57 -21.10
N PRO A 474 -2.94 7.48 -22.21
CA PRO A 474 -2.37 6.20 -22.65
C PRO A 474 -1.35 5.63 -21.67
N GLY A 475 -0.47 6.47 -21.10
CA GLY A 475 0.55 6.02 -20.15
C GLY A 475 -0.06 5.61 -18.81
N MET A 476 -1.04 6.35 -18.30
CA MET A 476 -1.77 5.95 -17.09
C MET A 476 -2.57 4.65 -17.30
N ALA A 477 -3.21 4.48 -18.46
CA ALA A 477 -3.89 3.23 -18.81
C ALA A 477 -2.92 2.05 -18.91
N ALA A 478 -1.73 2.26 -19.47
CA ALA A 478 -0.66 1.25 -19.52
C ALA A 478 -0.17 0.88 -18.12
N LEU A 479 0.07 1.86 -17.25
CA LEU A 479 0.46 1.64 -15.86
C LEU A 479 -0.61 0.85 -15.09
N TRP A 480 -1.88 1.25 -15.23
CA TRP A 480 -3.01 0.52 -14.65
C TRP A 480 -3.09 -0.91 -15.21
N GLY A 481 -2.94 -1.10 -16.53
CA GLY A 481 -2.96 -2.41 -17.17
C GLY A 481 -1.86 -3.35 -16.69
N ALA A 482 -0.63 -2.83 -16.54
CA ALA A 482 0.56 -3.60 -16.16
C ALA A 482 0.62 -3.93 -14.66
N ALA A 483 0.03 -3.10 -13.78
CA ALA A 483 0.04 -3.32 -12.34
C ALA A 483 -0.66 -4.63 -11.94
N THR A 484 0.03 -5.59 -11.33
CA THR A 484 -0.59 -6.88 -10.94
C THR A 484 -1.44 -6.78 -9.68
N ARG A 485 -1.20 -5.74 -8.87
CA ARG A 485 -1.95 -5.40 -7.66
C ARG A 485 -2.37 -3.94 -7.71
N LYS A 486 -3.67 -3.69 -7.56
CA LYS A 486 -4.24 -2.35 -7.51
C LYS A 486 -4.96 -2.17 -6.18
N LEU A 487 -4.60 -1.12 -5.45
CA LEU A 487 -5.20 -0.78 -4.16
C LEU A 487 -5.98 0.53 -4.29
N ILE A 488 -7.25 0.48 -3.94
CA ILE A 488 -8.18 1.61 -4.03
C ILE A 488 -8.58 1.98 -2.62
N GLY A 489 -7.90 2.99 -2.07
CA GLY A 489 -8.14 3.47 -0.71
C GLY A 489 -9.39 4.34 -0.58
N ALA A 490 -9.74 4.66 0.65
CA ALA A 490 -10.83 5.57 0.96
C ALA A 490 -10.61 7.00 0.41
N GLY A 491 -11.71 7.68 0.08
CA GLY A 491 -11.71 9.11 -0.31
C GLY A 491 -11.53 9.38 -1.80
N ILE A 492 -11.71 8.38 -2.67
CA ILE A 492 -11.69 8.59 -4.12
C ILE A 492 -12.97 9.29 -4.57
N ASP A 493 -12.80 10.48 -5.14
CA ASP A 493 -13.91 11.33 -5.58
C ASP A 493 -14.17 11.29 -7.10
N SER A 494 -13.40 10.52 -7.87
CA SER A 494 -13.55 10.41 -9.33
C SER A 494 -14.80 9.61 -9.74
N PRO A 495 -15.80 10.24 -10.39
CA PRO A 495 -17.02 9.54 -10.82
C PRO A 495 -16.75 8.49 -11.90
N ARG A 496 -15.76 8.72 -12.78
CA ARG A 496 -15.38 7.77 -13.82
C ARG A 496 -14.76 6.52 -13.19
N LEU A 497 -13.74 6.71 -12.34
CA LEU A 497 -13.04 5.60 -11.70
C LEU A 497 -13.98 4.75 -10.84
N THR A 498 -14.83 5.36 -10.03
CA THR A 498 -15.79 4.61 -9.17
C THR A 498 -16.78 3.76 -9.97
N LYS A 499 -17.28 4.25 -11.12
CA LYS A 499 -18.14 3.47 -12.02
C LYS A 499 -17.40 2.33 -12.71
N ASP A 500 -16.19 2.57 -13.17
CA ASP A 500 -15.34 1.55 -13.78
C ASP A 500 -15.02 0.45 -12.74
N LEU A 501 -14.73 0.84 -11.49
CA LEU A 501 -14.51 -0.07 -10.39
C LEU A 501 -15.76 -0.89 -10.02
N ALA A 502 -16.94 -0.27 -9.94
CA ALA A 502 -18.20 -0.99 -9.71
C ALA A 502 -18.44 -2.06 -10.80
N THR A 503 -18.13 -1.72 -12.05
CA THR A 503 -18.20 -2.66 -13.18
C THR A 503 -17.21 -3.82 -13.02
N LEU A 504 -15.96 -3.55 -12.61
CA LEU A 504 -14.94 -4.58 -12.39
C LEU A 504 -15.23 -5.47 -11.17
N VAL A 505 -15.86 -4.92 -10.13
CA VAL A 505 -16.34 -5.65 -8.95
C VAL A 505 -17.46 -6.61 -9.34
N GLY A 506 -18.37 -6.16 -10.21
CA GLY A 506 -19.42 -6.99 -10.78
C GLY A 506 -20.66 -7.10 -9.90
N GLN A 507 -21.46 -8.12 -10.17
CA GLN A 507 -22.82 -8.27 -9.65
C GLN A 507 -23.02 -9.64 -8.98
N HIS A 508 -23.98 -9.71 -8.06
CA HIS A 508 -24.42 -10.95 -7.41
C HIS A 508 -25.95 -11.06 -7.39
N ASP A 509 -26.45 -12.29 -7.29
CA ASP A 509 -27.87 -12.57 -7.16
C ASP A 509 -28.29 -12.57 -5.69
N VAL A 510 -29.17 -11.65 -5.33
CA VAL A 510 -29.68 -11.50 -3.96
C VAL A 510 -31.12 -11.98 -3.87
N PRO A 511 -31.44 -12.89 -2.91
CA PRO A 511 -32.81 -13.34 -2.72
C PRO A 511 -33.64 -12.24 -2.04
N VAL A 512 -34.69 -11.81 -2.74
CA VAL A 512 -35.71 -10.89 -2.25
C VAL A 512 -36.91 -11.69 -1.78
N ARG A 513 -37.24 -11.56 -0.50
CA ARG A 513 -38.40 -12.22 0.12
C ARG A 513 -39.58 -11.25 0.08
N SER A 514 -40.63 -11.60 -0.66
CA SER A 514 -41.91 -10.91 -0.61
C SER A 514 -42.89 -11.72 0.23
N ILE A 515 -43.49 -11.08 1.23
CA ILE A 515 -44.53 -11.69 2.07
C ILE A 515 -45.82 -10.92 1.81
N THR A 516 -46.78 -11.59 1.20
CA THR A 516 -48.11 -11.02 0.94
C THR A 516 -49.09 -11.63 1.93
N TYR A 517 -49.85 -10.77 2.61
CA TYR A 517 -50.94 -11.18 3.50
C TYR A 517 -52.28 -10.91 2.81
N SER A 518 -53.06 -11.96 2.56
CA SER A 518 -54.42 -11.87 2.00
C SER A 518 -55.32 -12.97 2.58
N ASP A 519 -56.57 -12.64 2.91
CA ASP A 519 -57.58 -13.57 3.44
C ASP A 519 -57.08 -14.49 4.58
N GLY A 520 -56.37 -13.92 5.55
CA GLY A 520 -55.86 -14.67 6.71
C GLY A 520 -54.75 -15.68 6.38
N ARG A 521 -54.27 -15.73 5.13
CA ARG A 521 -53.14 -16.56 4.69
C ARG A 521 -51.94 -15.68 4.35
N ALA A 522 -50.79 -16.06 4.89
CA ALA A 522 -49.50 -15.50 4.51
C ALA A 522 -48.96 -16.32 3.32
N SER A 523 -48.69 -15.66 2.19
CA SER A 523 -48.00 -16.25 1.06
C SER A 523 -46.58 -15.68 1.00
N GLU A 524 -45.59 -16.55 0.85
CA GLU A 524 -44.19 -16.18 0.76
C GLU A 524 -43.65 -16.54 -0.63
N GLN A 525 -43.03 -15.56 -1.27
CA GLN A 525 -42.34 -15.74 -2.54
C GLN A 525 -40.90 -15.24 -2.41
N ILE A 526 -39.95 -16.07 -2.85
CA ILE A 526 -38.53 -15.69 -2.93
C ILE A 526 -38.17 -15.54 -4.40
N SER A 527 -37.77 -14.33 -4.82
CA SER A 527 -37.23 -14.06 -6.15
C SER A 527 -35.74 -13.72 -6.05
N LEU A 528 -34.97 -13.98 -7.11
CA LEU A 528 -33.58 -13.55 -7.19
C LEU A 528 -33.52 -12.22 -7.94
N ARG A 529 -32.83 -11.23 -7.35
CA ARG A 529 -32.55 -9.94 -7.99
C ARG A 529 -31.04 -9.83 -8.17
N ARG A 530 -30.61 -9.64 -9.41
CA ARG A 530 -29.22 -9.32 -9.71
C ARG A 530 -28.95 -7.86 -9.37
N GLN A 531 -27.95 -7.61 -8.52
CA GLN A 531 -27.55 -6.27 -8.10
C GLN A 531 -26.02 -6.15 -8.12
N GLU A 532 -25.51 -4.93 -8.20
CA GLU A 532 -24.07 -4.66 -8.04
C GLU A 532 -23.61 -5.07 -6.65
N ILE A 533 -22.42 -5.67 -6.56
CA ILE A 533 -21.85 -6.02 -5.26
C ILE A 533 -21.42 -4.74 -4.53
N LEU A 534 -20.85 -3.76 -5.24
CA LEU A 534 -20.59 -2.42 -4.71
C LEU A 534 -21.02 -1.40 -5.75
N GLU A 535 -21.90 -0.49 -5.38
CA GLU A 535 -22.24 0.64 -6.23
C GLU A 535 -21.11 1.70 -6.20
N ALA A 536 -21.08 2.58 -7.19
CA ALA A 536 -20.10 3.69 -7.21
C ALA A 536 -20.15 4.56 -5.93
N ALA A 537 -21.34 4.72 -5.35
CA ALA A 537 -21.53 5.43 -4.09
C ALA A 537 -20.89 4.70 -2.90
N ASP A 538 -20.97 3.36 -2.85
CA ASP A 538 -20.34 2.55 -1.81
C ASP A 538 -18.82 2.62 -1.88
N ILE A 539 -18.25 2.60 -3.11
CA ILE A 539 -16.82 2.72 -3.33
C ILE A 539 -16.30 4.09 -2.88
N ARG A 540 -17.02 5.16 -3.19
CA ARG A 540 -16.71 6.51 -2.70
C ARG A 540 -16.78 6.58 -1.16
N ALA A 541 -17.73 5.87 -0.56
CA ALA A 541 -18.00 5.85 0.88
C ALA A 541 -17.17 4.81 1.66
N LEU A 542 -16.12 4.23 1.07
CA LEU A 542 -15.26 3.27 1.76
C LEU A 542 -14.73 3.83 3.08
N PRO A 543 -14.86 3.09 4.20
CA PRO A 543 -14.36 3.54 5.49
C PRO A 543 -12.84 3.78 5.49
N ALA A 544 -12.39 4.78 6.25
CA ALA A 544 -10.96 5.02 6.44
C ALA A 544 -10.25 3.76 6.99
N GLY A 545 -9.06 3.46 6.47
CA GLY A 545 -8.32 2.26 6.82
C GLY A 545 -8.81 0.98 6.12
N THR A 546 -9.72 1.10 5.16
CA THR A 546 -10.08 0.01 4.23
C THR A 546 -9.66 0.35 2.80
N ALA A 547 -9.52 -0.68 1.97
CA ALA A 547 -9.26 -0.53 0.55
C ALA A 547 -9.94 -1.64 -0.26
N LEU A 548 -10.30 -1.34 -1.50
CA LEU A 548 -10.66 -2.35 -2.50
C LEU A 548 -9.38 -2.82 -3.20
N LEU A 549 -9.11 -4.11 -3.12
CA LEU A 549 -7.99 -4.79 -3.76
C LEU A 549 -8.45 -5.42 -5.07
N LEU A 550 -7.82 -5.06 -6.18
CA LEU A 550 -7.93 -5.77 -7.45
C LEU A 550 -6.59 -6.46 -7.73
N ALA A 551 -6.58 -7.78 -7.59
CA ALA A 551 -5.41 -8.61 -7.83
C ALA A 551 -5.63 -9.47 -9.08
N THR A 552 -4.71 -9.40 -10.05
CA THR A 552 -4.77 -10.17 -11.29
C THR A 552 -5.03 -11.65 -11.02
N GLY A 553 -5.99 -12.23 -11.75
CA GLY A 553 -6.37 -13.65 -11.63
C GLY A 553 -7.40 -13.96 -10.53
N THR A 554 -7.79 -12.97 -9.72
CA THR A 554 -8.71 -13.15 -8.58
C THR A 554 -9.89 -12.16 -8.64
N LYS A 555 -11.04 -12.50 -8.01
CA LYS A 555 -12.12 -11.51 -7.83
C LYS A 555 -11.64 -10.38 -6.89
N PRO A 556 -12.16 -9.15 -7.05
CA PRO A 556 -11.85 -8.07 -6.12
C PRO A 556 -12.20 -8.44 -4.67
N ALA A 557 -11.45 -7.88 -3.73
CA ALA A 557 -11.65 -8.11 -2.30
C ALA A 557 -11.61 -6.79 -1.53
N LEU A 558 -12.46 -6.65 -0.52
CA LEU A 558 -12.29 -5.59 0.47
C LEU A 558 -11.28 -6.03 1.52
N ILE A 559 -10.30 -5.17 1.78
CA ILE A 559 -9.26 -5.41 2.76
C ILE A 559 -9.20 -4.28 3.78
N ARG A 560 -8.80 -4.63 5.00
CA ARG A 560 -8.42 -3.70 6.05
C ARG A 560 -6.92 -3.46 5.96
N LEU A 561 -6.55 -2.21 5.78
CA LEU A 561 -5.16 -1.79 5.74
C LEU A 561 -4.52 -1.90 7.13
N ARG A 562 -3.21 -2.16 7.17
CA ARG A 562 -2.47 -2.36 8.42
C ARG A 562 -1.57 -1.16 8.72
N PRO A 563 -2.03 -0.20 9.54
CA PRO A 563 -1.19 0.93 9.91
C PRO A 563 -0.03 0.48 10.81
N TRP A 564 1.15 1.08 10.63
CA TRP A 564 2.36 0.72 11.38
C TRP A 564 2.19 0.83 12.90
N TYR A 565 1.36 1.76 13.39
CA TYR A 565 1.13 1.97 14.83
C TYR A 565 0.30 0.86 15.49
N ARG A 566 -0.29 -0.05 14.71
CA ARG A 566 -0.90 -1.31 15.19
C ARG A 566 0.00 -2.52 14.93
N GLY A 567 1.18 -2.31 14.35
CA GLY A 567 2.15 -3.35 14.02
C GLY A 567 3.14 -3.63 15.16
N PRO A 568 3.97 -4.68 15.02
CA PRO A 568 4.94 -5.09 16.04
C PRO A 568 6.03 -4.03 16.30
N HIS A 569 6.35 -3.21 15.30
CA HIS A 569 7.38 -2.17 15.37
C HIS A 569 6.85 -0.81 15.83
N ALA A 570 5.61 -0.72 16.32
CA ALA A 570 5.01 0.57 16.69
C ALA A 570 5.83 1.33 17.75
N ALA A 571 6.38 0.62 18.74
CA ALA A 571 7.17 1.25 19.80
C ALA A 571 8.52 1.79 19.29
N SER A 572 9.25 1.03 18.46
CA SER A 572 10.52 1.46 17.89
C SER A 572 10.32 2.62 16.91
N ILE A 573 9.27 2.56 16.07
CA ILE A 573 8.91 3.65 15.16
C ILE A 573 8.56 4.92 15.93
N ASN A 574 7.72 4.85 16.98
CA ASN A 574 7.40 6.03 17.80
C ASN A 574 8.66 6.66 18.43
N LYS A 575 9.59 5.83 18.92
CA LYS A 575 10.87 6.31 19.46
C LYS A 575 11.72 6.98 18.36
N ALA A 576 11.77 6.40 17.18
CA ALA A 576 12.49 6.96 16.03
C ALA A 576 11.91 8.31 15.60
N ILE A 577 10.59 8.43 15.49
CA ILE A 577 9.89 9.69 15.18
C ILE A 577 10.27 10.77 16.18
N GLN A 578 10.20 10.48 17.50
CA GLN A 578 10.54 11.46 18.53
C GLN A 578 12.00 11.93 18.46
N ALA A 579 12.93 11.01 18.20
CA ALA A 579 14.35 11.33 18.04
C ALA A 579 14.60 12.17 16.78
N ALA A 580 13.99 11.77 15.66
CA ALA A 580 14.08 12.48 14.39
C ALA A 580 13.45 13.88 14.47
N ASP A 581 12.27 14.03 15.07
CA ASP A 581 11.62 15.33 15.26
C ASP A 581 12.51 16.29 16.08
N SER A 582 13.18 15.76 17.11
CA SER A 582 14.14 16.53 17.90
C SER A 582 15.36 16.94 17.07
N ALA A 583 15.89 16.03 16.25
CA ALA A 583 17.02 16.29 15.35
C ALA A 583 16.68 17.30 14.25
N ILE A 584 15.48 17.19 13.66
CA ILE A 584 14.94 18.13 12.67
C ILE A 584 14.77 19.51 13.29
N ALA A 585 14.16 19.59 14.48
CA ALA A 585 13.95 20.86 15.16
C ALA A 585 15.28 21.55 15.50
N GLU A 586 16.28 20.81 15.97
CA GLU A 586 17.60 21.35 16.25
C GLU A 586 18.35 21.75 14.97
N GLY A 587 18.29 20.93 13.91
CA GLY A 587 18.82 21.25 12.59
C GLY A 587 18.24 22.54 12.03
N ALA A 588 16.91 22.71 12.11
CA ALA A 588 16.21 23.91 11.69
C ALA A 588 16.67 25.16 12.46
N ARG A 589 16.79 25.07 13.80
CA ARG A 589 17.30 26.19 14.62
C ARG A 589 18.71 26.59 14.21
N ARG A 590 19.61 25.61 14.00
CA ARG A 590 20.98 25.88 13.55
C ARG A 590 21.00 26.56 12.18
N HIS A 591 20.22 26.04 11.23
CA HIS A 591 20.11 26.61 9.88
C HIS A 591 19.62 28.07 9.92
N HIS A 592 18.58 28.37 10.70
CA HIS A 592 18.06 29.73 10.82
C HIS A 592 19.00 30.68 11.55
N ARG A 593 19.68 30.24 12.62
CA ARG A 593 20.70 31.07 13.31
C ARG A 593 21.84 31.46 12.37
N ARG A 594 22.38 30.51 11.59
CA ARG A 594 23.44 30.78 10.60
C ARG A 594 23.00 31.83 9.58
N LYS A 595 21.76 31.77 9.11
CA LYS A 595 21.20 32.79 8.19
C LYS A 595 21.12 34.16 8.85
N THR A 596 20.66 34.25 10.10
CA THR A 596 20.60 35.52 10.84
C THR A 596 21.99 36.13 11.08
N ASP A 597 22.98 35.30 11.41
CA ASP A 597 24.35 35.77 11.64
C ASP A 597 25.02 36.24 10.34
N LEU A 598 24.73 35.62 9.20
CA LEU A 598 25.16 36.08 7.89
C LEU A 598 24.54 37.45 7.55
N THR A 599 23.24 37.63 7.76
CA THR A 599 22.58 38.93 7.53
C THR A 599 23.14 40.05 8.40
N LYS A 600 23.50 39.77 9.66
CA LYS A 600 24.12 40.75 10.58
C LYS A 600 25.58 41.08 10.26
N ARG A 601 26.26 40.28 9.43
CA ARG A 601 27.64 40.55 8.97
C ARG A 601 27.68 41.31 7.65
N THR A 602 26.56 41.35 6.93
CA THR A 602 26.41 42.09 5.67
C THR A 602 25.81 43.49 5.85
N ASP A 603 25.25 43.78 7.02
CA ASP A 603 24.90 45.11 7.52
C ASP A 603 26.05 45.68 8.36
#